data_AF-A0A916H057-F1
#
_entry.id   AF-A0A916H057-F1
#
_cell.length_a   1.000
_cell.length_b   1.000
_cell.length_c   1.000
_cell.angle_alpha   90.00
_cell.angle_beta   90.00
_cell.angle_gamma   90.00
#
_symmetry.space_group_name_H-M   'P 1'
#
loop_
_entity.id
_entity.type
_entity.pdbx_description
1 polymer ?
#
loop_
_entity_poly.entity_id
_entity_poly.type
_entity_poly.pdbx_seq_one_letter_code
_entity_poly.pdbx_strand_id
1 'polypeptide(L)'
;MIVPSARRVAVAAASFGLAAAAHAGGPVIVPGNGFGTVDMPPNPGVYSTPAGDMHIIDGLAPGDTIDIDLSLHTFFYNPGGPNNVYSGPGQHVAGGTLGGGIDRADGTLSMPMTGTGSLAGYNRVIPLPVSFEIHTAPRGAPFSSPQSFDANMHRFFGQIAGGGDPDFDLLRIVAGNDFGLPSPGHTTLTDVGGGQWNVESFFDITYRIDFVGHPGGPFSGRSGSTTGTVRIVMGEPIPAPGAAALLMAGGLVLARRRR
;
A
#
# COMPACT_ATOMS: atom_id res chain seq x y z
N MET A 1 -30.08 64.41 7.54
CA MET A 1 -29.55 63.61 6.42
C MET A 1 -28.47 62.71 6.99
N ILE A 2 -28.83 61.50 7.41
CA ILE A 2 -27.94 60.53 8.07
C ILE A 2 -27.72 59.40 7.08
N VAL A 3 -26.48 59.21 6.64
CA VAL A 3 -26.07 58.12 5.74
C VAL A 3 -25.66 56.92 6.61
N PRO A 4 -26.22 55.71 6.41
CA PRO A 4 -25.77 54.53 7.14
C PRO A 4 -24.53 53.93 6.46
N SER A 5 -23.44 53.80 7.21
CA SER A 5 -22.20 53.12 6.80
C SER A 5 -22.37 51.60 6.94
N ALA A 6 -22.20 50.89 5.81
CA ALA A 6 -22.32 49.44 5.71
C ALA A 6 -21.30 48.68 6.59
N ARG A 7 -21.82 47.79 7.44
CA ARG A 7 -21.03 46.78 8.17
C ARG A 7 -20.46 45.78 7.17
N ARG A 8 -19.13 45.73 7.07
CA ARG A 8 -18.41 44.65 6.40
C ARG A 8 -18.40 43.43 7.32
N VAL A 9 -19.15 42.39 6.96
CA VAL A 9 -19.02 41.06 7.55
C VAL A 9 -17.83 40.38 6.86
N ALA A 10 -16.74 40.21 7.60
CA ALA A 10 -15.63 39.38 7.14
C ALA A 10 -16.02 37.92 7.31
N VAL A 11 -16.22 37.21 6.20
CA VAL A 11 -16.37 35.76 6.18
C VAL A 11 -14.98 35.17 6.34
N ALA A 12 -14.69 34.61 7.52
CA ALA A 12 -13.49 33.83 7.76
C ALA A 12 -13.64 32.48 7.04
N ALA A 13 -12.88 32.28 5.97
CA ALA A 13 -12.75 30.97 5.34
C ALA A 13 -11.91 30.07 6.26
N ALA A 14 -12.57 29.14 6.95
CA ALA A 14 -11.88 28.07 7.67
C ALA A 14 -11.38 27.06 6.63
N SER A 15 -10.09 27.09 6.35
CA SER A 15 -9.40 26.03 5.62
C SER A 15 -9.36 24.79 6.51
N PHE A 16 -10.20 23.80 6.21
CA PHE A 16 -10.06 22.45 6.74
C PHE A 16 -8.82 21.82 6.09
N GLY A 17 -7.68 21.89 6.81
CA GLY A 17 -6.54 21.07 6.47
C GLY A 17 -6.89 19.61 6.77
N LEU A 18 -6.97 18.76 5.74
CA LEU A 18 -6.79 17.33 5.95
C LEU A 18 -5.38 17.14 6.51
N ALA A 19 -5.29 16.75 7.78
CA ALA A 19 -4.06 16.19 8.29
C ALA A 19 -3.86 14.84 7.61
N ALA A 20 -2.99 14.79 6.60
CA ALA A 20 -2.41 13.53 6.16
C ALA A 20 -1.60 12.99 7.33
N ALA A 21 -1.93 11.79 7.80
CA ALA A 21 -1.02 11.05 8.67
C ALA A 21 0.26 10.81 7.84
N ALA A 22 1.36 11.47 8.22
CA ALA A 22 2.67 11.14 7.70
C ALA A 22 3.00 9.73 8.18
N HIS A 23 3.17 8.82 7.23
CA HIS A 23 3.50 7.44 7.50
C HIS A 23 5.02 7.27 7.42
N ALA A 24 5.61 6.34 8.18
CA ALA A 24 7.07 6.23 8.34
C ALA A 24 7.85 5.75 7.09
N GLY A 25 7.26 5.82 5.89
CA GLY A 25 7.92 5.54 4.62
C GLY A 25 8.01 6.83 3.81
N GLY A 26 9.20 7.43 3.74
CA GLY A 26 9.42 8.63 2.92
C GLY A 26 9.16 8.40 1.43
N PRO A 27 9.46 9.39 0.59
CA PRO A 27 9.19 9.30 -0.84
C PRO A 27 9.86 8.11 -1.51
N VAL A 28 9.14 7.45 -2.42
CA VAL A 28 9.66 6.34 -3.22
C VAL A 28 10.05 6.88 -4.59
N ILE A 29 11.31 7.26 -4.71
CA ILE A 29 11.88 7.81 -5.96
C ILE A 29 12.51 6.69 -6.77
N VAL A 30 11.98 6.45 -7.97
CA VAL A 30 12.51 5.44 -8.90
C VAL A 30 12.74 6.01 -10.29
N PRO A 31 13.64 5.42 -11.10
CA PRO A 31 13.78 5.77 -12.50
C PRO A 31 12.49 5.49 -13.28
N GLY A 32 12.16 6.38 -14.21
CA GLY A 32 11.13 6.10 -15.20
C GLY A 32 11.57 4.98 -16.15
N ASN A 33 10.61 4.28 -16.72
CA ASN A 33 10.86 3.14 -17.61
C ASN A 33 11.19 3.55 -19.07
N GLY A 34 11.48 4.83 -19.31
CA GLY A 34 11.75 5.38 -20.65
C GLY A 34 10.51 5.62 -21.51
N PHE A 35 9.32 5.17 -21.08
CA PHE A 35 8.04 5.38 -21.78
C PHE A 35 7.19 6.47 -21.12
N GLY A 36 7.81 7.31 -20.28
CA GLY A 36 7.13 8.40 -19.58
C GLY A 36 6.22 7.93 -18.45
N THR A 37 6.55 6.80 -17.82
CA THR A 37 5.88 6.24 -16.62
C THR A 37 6.89 5.40 -15.81
N VAL A 38 6.39 4.60 -14.86
CA VAL A 38 7.17 3.73 -13.96
C VAL A 38 6.63 2.30 -14.02
N ASP A 39 7.51 1.31 -13.94
CA ASP A 39 7.11 -0.09 -13.80
C ASP A 39 6.65 -0.39 -12.37
N MET A 40 5.51 -1.09 -12.23
CA MET A 40 4.92 -1.41 -10.94
C MET A 40 4.99 -2.92 -10.67
N PRO A 41 5.13 -3.37 -9.41
CA PRO A 41 5.53 -2.54 -8.26
C PRO A 41 6.97 -2.00 -8.43
N PRO A 42 7.28 -0.80 -7.92
CA PRO A 42 8.60 -0.20 -8.07
C PRO A 42 9.63 -0.93 -7.19
N ASN A 43 10.87 -1.04 -7.68
CA ASN A 43 12.00 -1.58 -6.93
C ASN A 43 13.14 -0.55 -6.90
N PRO A 44 13.59 -0.06 -5.72
CA PRO A 44 13.09 -0.40 -4.38
C PRO A 44 11.72 0.23 -4.09
N GLY A 45 10.88 -0.52 -3.37
CA GLY A 45 9.57 -0.09 -2.90
C GLY A 45 9.10 -1.01 -1.77
N VAL A 46 8.33 -0.47 -0.84
CA VAL A 46 7.77 -1.22 0.29
C VAL A 46 6.34 -0.76 0.53
N TYR A 47 5.40 -1.70 0.54
CA TYR A 47 4.09 -1.44 1.13
C TYR A 47 4.12 -1.81 2.62
N SER A 48 3.63 -0.92 3.47
CA SER A 48 3.54 -1.11 4.93
C SER A 48 2.10 -0.89 5.41
N THR A 49 1.82 -1.19 6.68
CA THR A 49 0.50 -1.03 7.32
C THR A 49 0.43 0.13 8.31
N PRO A 50 0.67 1.37 7.88
CA PRO A 50 0.93 2.44 8.83
C PRO A 50 -0.36 3.03 9.45
N ALA A 51 -1.54 2.57 9.00
CA ALA A 51 -2.86 2.95 9.50
C ALA A 51 -3.52 1.86 10.38
N GLY A 52 -2.79 0.78 10.72
CA GLY A 52 -3.27 -0.31 11.57
C GLY A 52 -2.83 -1.69 11.06
N ASP A 53 -2.80 -2.66 11.96
CA ASP A 53 -2.20 -3.98 11.71
C ASP A 53 -3.18 -4.97 11.07
N MET A 54 -2.65 -6.04 10.46
CA MET A 54 -3.43 -7.25 10.22
C MET A 54 -3.55 -8.05 11.52
N HIS A 55 -4.59 -8.88 11.66
CA HIS A 55 -4.81 -9.68 12.86
C HIS A 55 -5.17 -11.13 12.55
N ILE A 56 -4.75 -12.03 13.44
CA ILE A 56 -5.35 -13.38 13.61
C ILE A 56 -6.11 -13.36 14.93
N ILE A 57 -7.39 -13.71 14.88
CA ILE A 57 -8.32 -13.68 16.02
C ILE A 57 -9.10 -14.98 16.07
N ASP A 58 -9.75 -15.34 14.96
CA ASP A 58 -10.56 -16.54 14.87
C ASP A 58 -9.67 -17.79 14.96
N GLY A 59 -10.02 -18.71 15.85
CA GLY A 59 -9.22 -19.90 16.17
C GLY A 59 -8.33 -19.76 17.40
N LEU A 60 -8.27 -18.56 18.01
CA LEU A 60 -7.59 -18.31 19.28
C LEU A 60 -8.57 -18.32 20.46
N ALA A 61 -8.05 -18.31 21.69
CA ALA A 61 -8.89 -18.21 22.87
C ALA A 61 -9.52 -16.81 22.95
N PRO A 62 -10.70 -16.65 23.58
CA PRO A 62 -11.30 -15.33 23.75
C PRO A 62 -10.35 -14.34 24.45
N GLY A 63 -10.10 -13.19 23.81
CA GLY A 63 -9.19 -12.16 24.29
C GLY A 63 -7.74 -12.30 23.84
N ASP A 64 -7.40 -13.36 23.11
CA ASP A 64 -6.12 -13.51 22.42
C ASP A 64 -6.23 -12.93 20.99
N THR A 65 -5.19 -12.21 20.55
CA THR A 65 -4.96 -11.85 19.14
C THR A 65 -3.49 -12.09 18.78
N ILE A 66 -3.22 -12.21 17.49
CA ILE A 66 -1.87 -12.01 16.92
C ILE A 66 -1.95 -10.76 16.04
N ASP A 67 -1.20 -9.74 16.41
CA ASP A 67 -1.10 -8.49 15.66
C ASP A 67 0.08 -8.57 14.69
N ILE A 68 -0.12 -8.09 13.46
CA ILE A 68 0.79 -8.26 12.33
C ILE A 68 1.02 -6.91 11.65
N ASP A 69 2.15 -6.26 11.97
CA ASP A 69 2.62 -5.04 11.30
C ASP A 69 3.42 -5.40 10.04
N LEU A 70 2.71 -5.63 8.94
CA LEU A 70 3.31 -6.22 7.75
C LEU A 70 4.20 -5.23 6.98
N SER A 71 5.19 -5.80 6.29
CA SER A 71 5.86 -5.12 5.19
C SER A 71 6.00 -6.01 3.98
N LEU A 72 5.48 -5.55 2.84
CA LEU A 72 5.57 -6.22 1.55
C LEU A 72 6.67 -5.55 0.73
N HIS A 73 7.70 -6.32 0.39
CA HIS A 73 8.95 -5.81 -0.21
C HIS A 73 9.68 -6.90 -1.00
N THR A 74 10.87 -6.56 -1.51
CA THR A 74 11.71 -7.46 -2.34
C THR A 74 10.92 -7.95 -3.55
N PHE A 75 10.46 -7.00 -4.36
CA PHE A 75 9.69 -7.32 -5.56
C PHE A 75 10.59 -7.88 -6.65
N PHE A 76 10.19 -9.01 -7.20
CA PHE A 76 10.84 -9.61 -8.35
C PHE A 76 9.79 -10.26 -9.25
N TYR A 77 10.17 -10.43 -10.50
CA TYR A 77 9.36 -11.16 -11.45
C TYR A 77 9.89 -12.60 -11.54
N ASN A 78 9.09 -13.60 -11.16
CA ASN A 78 9.46 -15.00 -11.25
C ASN A 78 8.53 -15.79 -12.20
N PRO A 79 8.83 -15.83 -13.50
CA PRO A 79 8.10 -16.67 -14.44
C PRO A 79 8.33 -18.15 -14.11
N GLY A 80 7.41 -18.78 -13.38
CA GLY A 80 7.40 -20.22 -13.09
C GLY A 80 7.67 -20.64 -11.64
N GLY A 81 7.63 -19.71 -10.67
CA GLY A 81 7.84 -20.03 -9.25
C GLY A 81 6.78 -20.94 -8.60
N PRO A 82 7.12 -21.63 -7.49
CA PRO A 82 6.11 -22.27 -6.64
C PRO A 82 5.23 -21.17 -6.00
N ASN A 83 3.90 -21.33 -6.08
CA ASN A 83 2.85 -20.33 -5.78
C ASN A 83 2.54 -19.31 -6.89
N ASN A 84 3.20 -19.44 -8.04
CA ASN A 84 2.96 -18.55 -9.16
C ASN A 84 1.53 -18.70 -9.70
N VAL A 85 0.81 -17.58 -9.68
CA VAL A 85 -0.51 -17.45 -10.28
C VAL A 85 -0.42 -17.25 -11.81
N TYR A 86 0.77 -16.94 -12.37
CA TYR A 86 0.95 -16.42 -13.72
C TYR A 86 1.85 -17.26 -14.63
N SER A 87 1.34 -17.63 -15.81
CA SER A 87 2.13 -18.07 -16.95
C SER A 87 2.22 -16.95 -18.00
N GLY A 88 3.22 -16.07 -17.94
CA GLY A 88 3.49 -15.07 -19.00
C GLY A 88 4.30 -13.85 -18.57
N PRO A 89 5.07 -13.21 -19.49
CA PRO A 89 6.19 -12.29 -19.23
C PRO A 89 5.83 -11.07 -18.37
N GLY A 90 6.80 -10.63 -17.56
CA GLY A 90 6.67 -9.62 -16.50
C GLY A 90 6.78 -8.21 -17.01
N GLN A 91 5.80 -7.83 -17.81
CA GLN A 91 5.66 -6.49 -18.34
C GLN A 91 4.27 -5.98 -17.95
N HIS A 92 4.14 -4.66 -17.82
CA HIS A 92 2.84 -4.02 -17.83
C HIS A 92 2.05 -4.51 -19.05
N VAL A 93 1.05 -5.38 -18.85
CA VAL A 93 0.25 -5.94 -19.94
C VAL A 93 -1.02 -5.13 -20.05
N ALA A 94 -1.37 -4.68 -21.26
CA ALA A 94 -2.66 -4.03 -21.48
C ALA A 94 -3.80 -4.97 -21.10
N GLY A 95 -4.79 -4.46 -20.36
CA GLY A 95 -5.91 -5.25 -19.86
C GLY A 95 -6.26 -4.93 -18.42
N GLY A 96 -6.77 -5.94 -17.71
CA GLY A 96 -7.20 -5.78 -16.32
C GLY A 96 -8.63 -5.26 -16.22
N THR A 97 -9.20 -5.42 -15.03
CA THR A 97 -10.63 -5.16 -14.77
C THR A 97 -10.98 -3.68 -14.74
N LEU A 98 -9.99 -2.78 -14.75
CA LEU A 98 -10.15 -1.32 -14.76
C LEU A 98 -9.86 -0.69 -16.15
N GLY A 99 -9.56 -1.50 -17.17
CA GLY A 99 -9.38 -1.04 -18.54
C GLY A 99 -8.03 -0.38 -18.85
N GLY A 100 -7.08 -0.37 -17.92
CA GLY A 100 -5.70 0.07 -18.13
C GLY A 100 -4.78 -1.12 -18.37
N GLY A 101 -4.04 -1.51 -17.33
CA GLY A 101 -3.10 -2.62 -17.44
C GLY A 101 -3.05 -3.53 -16.22
N ILE A 102 -2.24 -4.58 -16.38
CA ILE A 102 -1.99 -5.65 -15.43
C ILE A 102 -0.51 -5.62 -15.08
N ASP A 103 -0.22 -5.54 -13.79
CA ASP A 103 1.12 -5.62 -13.23
C ASP A 103 1.20 -6.85 -12.30
N ARG A 104 2.25 -7.64 -12.43
CA ARG A 104 2.40 -8.92 -11.72
C ARG A 104 3.78 -9.02 -11.10
N ALA A 105 3.83 -9.47 -9.85
CA ALA A 105 5.09 -9.66 -9.16
C ALA A 105 4.98 -10.74 -8.07
N ASP A 106 6.14 -11.26 -7.72
CA ASP A 106 6.36 -11.97 -6.47
C ASP A 106 7.06 -11.04 -5.49
N GLY A 107 6.94 -11.35 -4.21
CA GLY A 107 7.60 -10.60 -3.15
C GLY A 107 7.70 -11.38 -1.86
N THR A 108 8.26 -10.71 -0.86
CA THR A 108 8.27 -11.20 0.52
C THR A 108 7.36 -10.33 1.36
N LEU A 109 6.39 -10.97 2.01
CA LEU A 109 5.60 -10.38 3.08
C LEU A 109 6.30 -10.71 4.40
N SER A 110 6.98 -9.75 5.00
CA SER A 110 7.47 -9.89 6.37
C SER A 110 6.35 -9.60 7.35
N MET A 111 6.11 -10.54 8.25
CA MET A 111 5.05 -10.49 9.24
C MET A 111 5.65 -10.57 10.64
N PRO A 112 6.09 -9.46 11.24
CA PRO A 112 6.26 -9.34 12.68
C PRO A 112 4.93 -9.66 13.36
N MET A 113 4.86 -10.81 14.01
CA MET A 113 3.68 -11.32 14.70
C MET A 113 3.86 -11.20 16.19
N THR A 114 3.01 -10.41 16.84
CA THR A 114 3.02 -10.22 18.29
C THR A 114 1.73 -10.74 18.89
N GLY A 115 1.81 -11.63 19.86
CA GLY A 115 0.64 -12.12 20.57
C GLY A 115 0.16 -11.19 21.67
N THR A 116 -1.13 -11.25 21.95
CA THR A 116 -1.78 -10.52 23.05
C THR A 116 -2.49 -11.51 23.98
N GLY A 117 -3.03 -11.01 25.10
CA GLY A 117 -3.75 -11.86 26.06
C GLY A 117 -2.85 -12.95 26.64
N SER A 118 -3.28 -14.20 26.55
CA SER A 118 -2.49 -15.35 27.00
C SER A 118 -1.27 -15.64 26.11
N LEU A 119 -1.22 -15.03 24.92
CA LEU A 119 -0.14 -15.15 23.95
C LEU A 119 0.87 -14.00 24.02
N ALA A 120 0.83 -13.15 25.05
CA ALA A 120 1.71 -11.98 25.20
C ALA A 120 3.23 -12.27 25.12
N GLY A 121 3.65 -13.54 25.27
CA GLY A 121 5.04 -13.97 25.10
C GLY A 121 5.42 -14.37 23.66
N TYR A 122 4.45 -14.49 22.75
CA TYR A 122 4.70 -14.84 21.36
C TYR A 122 5.15 -13.61 20.57
N ASN A 123 6.35 -13.68 19.99
CA ASN A 123 6.91 -12.64 19.14
C ASN A 123 7.83 -13.28 18.10
N ARG A 124 7.43 -13.27 16.83
CA ARG A 124 8.26 -13.78 15.72
C ARG A 124 8.02 -13.00 14.45
N VAL A 125 9.08 -12.83 13.66
CA VAL A 125 8.96 -12.35 12.28
C VAL A 125 8.90 -13.55 11.35
N ILE A 126 7.79 -13.67 10.61
CA ILE A 126 7.60 -14.74 9.62
C ILE A 126 7.73 -14.12 8.22
N PRO A 127 8.76 -14.49 7.44
CA PRO A 127 8.84 -14.15 6.03
C PRO A 127 7.96 -15.10 5.21
N LEU A 128 6.96 -14.57 4.53
CA LEU A 128 6.06 -15.33 3.66
C LEU A 128 6.30 -14.95 2.21
N PRO A 129 6.74 -15.89 1.35
CA PRO A 129 6.72 -15.68 -0.09
C PRO A 129 5.29 -15.48 -0.59
N VAL A 130 5.06 -14.41 -1.35
CA VAL A 130 3.76 -14.06 -1.91
C VAL A 130 3.85 -13.83 -3.41
N SER A 131 2.74 -14.07 -4.10
CA SER A 131 2.52 -13.71 -5.51
C SER A 131 1.28 -12.82 -5.61
N PHE A 132 1.35 -11.77 -6.44
CA PHE A 132 0.24 -10.83 -6.57
C PHE A 132 0.10 -10.20 -7.97
N GLU A 133 -1.11 -9.72 -8.25
CA GLU A 133 -1.50 -9.03 -9.48
C GLU A 133 -2.28 -7.78 -9.14
N ILE A 134 -1.90 -6.68 -9.80
CA ILE A 134 -2.51 -5.38 -9.69
C ILE A 134 -3.15 -5.06 -11.03
N HIS A 135 -4.43 -4.71 -11.01
CA HIS A 135 -5.12 -4.15 -12.17
C HIS A 135 -5.20 -2.63 -12.01
N THR A 136 -4.92 -1.89 -13.08
CA THR A 136 -4.88 -0.43 -13.07
C THR A 136 -5.87 0.13 -14.09
N ALA A 137 -6.45 1.29 -13.77
CA ALA A 137 -7.10 2.13 -14.76
C ALA A 137 -6.03 2.74 -15.70
N PRO A 138 -6.41 3.30 -16.86
CA PRO A 138 -5.46 3.96 -17.75
C PRO A 138 -4.65 5.03 -17.01
N ARG A 139 -3.32 4.97 -17.13
CA ARG A 139 -2.37 5.83 -16.39
C ARG A 139 -2.30 7.29 -16.90
N GLY A 140 -3.25 7.70 -17.72
CA GLY A 140 -3.21 8.99 -18.42
C GLY A 140 -2.25 8.99 -19.62
N ALA A 141 -1.86 10.18 -20.08
CA ALA A 141 -0.97 10.33 -21.21
C ALA A 141 0.49 10.03 -20.78
N PRO A 142 1.27 9.32 -21.60
CA PRO A 142 2.71 9.19 -21.37
C PRO A 142 3.37 10.56 -21.15
N PHE A 143 4.32 10.64 -20.22
CA PHE A 143 5.05 11.86 -19.84
C PHE A 143 4.19 12.97 -19.20
N SER A 144 2.89 12.78 -18.99
CA SER A 144 2.12 13.71 -18.15
C SER A 144 2.50 13.51 -16.69
N SER A 145 2.61 14.60 -15.92
CA SER A 145 2.84 14.55 -14.48
C SER A 145 1.83 15.49 -13.78
N PRO A 146 1.10 15.02 -12.75
CA PRO A 146 1.08 13.65 -12.23
C PRO A 146 0.30 12.67 -13.13
N GLN A 147 0.64 11.38 -13.08
CA GLN A 147 -0.22 10.27 -13.53
C GLN A 147 -0.98 9.73 -12.33
N SER A 148 -2.29 9.92 -12.29
CA SER A 148 -3.15 9.50 -11.18
C SER A 148 -4.24 8.57 -11.71
N PHE A 149 -4.32 7.38 -11.14
CA PHE A 149 -5.20 6.32 -11.63
C PHE A 149 -5.60 5.36 -10.51
N ASP A 150 -6.81 4.84 -10.61
CA ASP A 150 -7.29 3.79 -9.71
C ASP A 150 -6.56 2.48 -9.97
N ALA A 151 -6.39 1.72 -8.89
CA ALA A 151 -5.78 0.40 -8.94
C ALA A 151 -6.60 -0.57 -8.09
N ASN A 152 -6.47 -1.86 -8.36
CA ASN A 152 -7.02 -2.93 -7.55
C ASN A 152 -5.95 -3.98 -7.33
N MET A 153 -5.78 -4.43 -6.08
CA MET A 153 -5.09 -5.68 -5.82
C MET A 153 -6.02 -6.80 -6.29
N HIS A 154 -5.80 -7.32 -7.50
CA HIS A 154 -6.69 -8.30 -8.10
C HIS A 154 -6.51 -9.69 -7.47
N ARG A 155 -5.26 -10.06 -7.22
CA ARG A 155 -4.87 -11.31 -6.55
C ARG A 155 -3.71 -11.06 -5.62
N PHE A 156 -3.74 -11.65 -4.43
CA PHE A 156 -2.64 -11.66 -3.47
C PHE A 156 -2.70 -12.97 -2.69
N PHE A 157 -1.63 -13.75 -2.77
CA PHE A 157 -1.59 -15.08 -2.17
C PHE A 157 -0.20 -15.40 -1.64
N GLY A 158 -0.13 -15.95 -0.43
CA GLY A 158 1.06 -16.60 0.09
C GLY A 158 0.68 -17.68 1.07
N GLN A 159 1.50 -18.73 1.17
CA GLN A 159 1.33 -19.74 2.20
C GLN A 159 2.64 -20.39 2.63
N ILE A 160 2.71 -20.74 3.91
CA ILE A 160 3.56 -21.79 4.45
C ILE A 160 2.68 -23.02 4.57
N ALA A 161 3.14 -24.14 4.03
CA ALA A 161 2.46 -25.43 4.14
C ALA A 161 3.50 -26.55 4.31
N GLY A 162 3.12 -27.62 5.01
CA GLY A 162 3.92 -28.83 5.11
C GLY A 162 4.78 -28.97 6.37
N GLY A 163 4.45 -28.23 7.45
CA GLY A 163 5.03 -28.44 8.78
C GLY A 163 6.51 -28.03 8.92
N GLY A 164 7.04 -27.23 7.99
CA GLY A 164 8.41 -26.73 8.06
C GLY A 164 8.60 -25.54 9.01
N ASP A 165 7.52 -24.86 9.40
CA ASP A 165 7.57 -23.81 10.42
C ASP A 165 7.21 -24.39 11.80
N PRO A 166 7.95 -24.05 12.87
CA PRO A 166 7.74 -24.62 14.19
C PRO A 166 6.43 -24.17 14.87
N ASP A 167 5.78 -23.12 14.38
CA ASP A 167 4.55 -22.58 14.95
C ASP A 167 3.32 -22.92 14.09
N PHE A 168 3.50 -23.07 12.78
CA PHE A 168 2.42 -23.28 11.81
C PHE A 168 2.63 -24.49 10.89
N ASP A 169 1.66 -25.41 10.90
CA ASP A 169 1.51 -26.42 9.83
C ASP A 169 0.95 -25.82 8.54
N LEU A 170 0.08 -24.82 8.71
CA LEU A 170 -0.46 -23.96 7.66
C LEU A 170 -0.46 -22.52 8.19
N LEU A 171 0.06 -21.60 7.40
CA LEU A 171 -0.22 -20.18 7.51
C LEU A 171 -0.43 -19.67 6.09
N ARG A 172 -1.64 -19.22 5.78
CA ARG A 172 -2.03 -18.77 4.43
C ARG A 172 -2.66 -17.41 4.51
N ILE A 173 -2.28 -16.54 3.58
CA ILE A 173 -2.90 -15.23 3.40
C ILE A 173 -3.46 -15.16 1.98
N VAL A 174 -4.71 -14.72 1.90
CA VAL A 174 -5.43 -14.50 0.66
C VAL A 174 -6.05 -13.11 0.69
N ALA A 175 -5.86 -12.34 -0.38
CA ALA A 175 -6.55 -11.07 -0.60
C ALA A 175 -6.76 -10.84 -2.11
N GLY A 176 -7.62 -9.89 -2.44
CA GLY A 176 -7.85 -9.46 -3.81
C GLY A 176 -9.16 -9.91 -4.44
N ASN A 177 -9.60 -9.12 -5.42
CA ASN A 177 -10.92 -9.22 -6.04
C ASN A 177 -11.23 -10.58 -6.66
N ASP A 178 -10.25 -11.30 -7.20
CA ASP A 178 -10.44 -12.62 -7.81
C ASP A 178 -10.86 -13.68 -6.78
N PHE A 179 -10.48 -13.49 -5.51
CA PHE A 179 -10.93 -14.33 -4.40
C PHE A 179 -12.25 -13.84 -3.77
N GLY A 180 -12.92 -12.85 -4.38
CA GLY A 180 -14.12 -12.23 -3.85
C GLY A 180 -13.86 -11.28 -2.68
N LEU A 181 -12.61 -10.87 -2.45
CA LEU A 181 -12.21 -9.98 -1.36
C LEU A 181 -11.89 -8.57 -1.91
N PRO A 182 -12.76 -7.56 -1.67
CA PRO A 182 -12.57 -6.22 -2.21
C PRO A 182 -11.23 -5.63 -1.82
N SER A 183 -10.46 -5.15 -2.80
CA SER A 183 -9.13 -4.58 -2.55
C SER A 183 -8.84 -3.34 -3.40
N PRO A 184 -9.67 -2.28 -3.30
CA PRO A 184 -9.47 -1.04 -4.05
C PRO A 184 -8.19 -0.32 -3.64
N GLY A 185 -7.65 0.45 -4.56
CA GLY A 185 -6.46 1.24 -4.35
C GLY A 185 -6.35 2.40 -5.33
N HIS A 186 -5.31 3.19 -5.16
CA HIS A 186 -5.04 4.32 -6.02
C HIS A 186 -3.53 4.54 -6.09
N THR A 187 -3.05 4.94 -7.27
CA THR A 187 -1.63 5.24 -7.50
C THR A 187 -1.48 6.62 -8.13
N THR A 188 -0.55 7.39 -7.60
CA THR A 188 -0.08 8.65 -8.19
C THR A 188 1.41 8.56 -8.46
N LEU A 189 1.80 8.84 -9.71
CA LEU A 189 3.18 8.93 -10.16
C LEU A 189 3.48 10.40 -10.46
N THR A 190 4.47 10.96 -9.79
CA THR A 190 4.86 12.38 -9.96
C THR A 190 6.29 12.46 -10.49
N ASP A 191 6.48 13.02 -11.68
CA ASP A 191 7.81 13.34 -12.20
C ASP A 191 8.48 14.39 -11.30
N VAL A 192 9.64 14.04 -10.72
CA VAL A 192 10.44 14.92 -9.85
C VAL A 192 11.65 15.52 -10.58
N GLY A 193 11.74 15.32 -11.90
CA GLY A 193 12.83 15.77 -12.75
C GLY A 193 13.95 14.74 -12.88
N GLY A 194 14.79 14.90 -13.91
CA GLY A 194 15.95 14.03 -14.15
C GLY A 194 15.60 12.60 -14.55
N GLY A 195 14.37 12.36 -15.04
CA GLY A 195 13.88 11.02 -15.37
C GLY A 195 13.45 10.20 -14.16
N GLN A 196 13.33 10.83 -12.99
CA GLN A 196 12.93 10.18 -11.74
C GLN A 196 11.46 10.49 -11.42
N TRP A 197 10.82 9.54 -10.77
CA TRP A 197 9.40 9.60 -10.43
C TRP A 197 9.20 9.24 -8.96
N ASN A 198 8.39 10.04 -8.25
CA ASN A 198 7.83 9.65 -6.97
C ASN A 198 6.63 8.72 -7.20
N VAL A 199 6.59 7.62 -6.46
CA VAL A 199 5.47 6.68 -6.48
C VAL A 199 4.72 6.77 -5.16
N GLU A 200 3.44 7.08 -5.25
CA GLU A 200 2.49 7.03 -4.14
C GLU A 200 1.44 6.01 -4.48
N SER A 201 1.29 4.98 -3.67
CA SER A 201 0.32 3.92 -3.92
C SER A 201 -0.25 3.38 -2.63
N PHE A 202 -1.55 3.14 -2.60
CA PHE A 202 -2.18 2.44 -1.49
C PHE A 202 -3.23 1.45 -1.99
N PHE A 203 -3.51 0.45 -1.16
CA PHE A 203 -4.64 -0.46 -1.31
C PHE A 203 -5.33 -0.64 0.04
N ASP A 204 -6.64 -0.51 0.07
CA ASP A 204 -7.48 -0.99 1.16
C ASP A 204 -7.83 -2.45 0.88
N ILE A 205 -7.05 -3.38 1.42
CA ILE A 205 -7.24 -4.81 1.15
C ILE A 205 -8.21 -5.42 2.15
N THR A 206 -9.20 -6.15 1.67
CA THR A 206 -9.87 -7.18 2.47
C THR A 206 -9.02 -8.44 2.39
N TYR A 207 -8.63 -8.97 3.54
CA TYR A 207 -7.77 -10.14 3.65
C TYR A 207 -8.46 -11.26 4.40
N ARG A 208 -8.01 -12.48 4.14
CA ARG A 208 -8.28 -13.66 4.97
C ARG A 208 -6.96 -14.35 5.33
N ILE A 209 -6.75 -14.59 6.62
CA ILE A 209 -5.64 -15.40 7.13
C ILE A 209 -6.18 -16.72 7.65
N ASP A 210 -5.76 -17.82 7.02
CA ASP A 210 -6.04 -19.19 7.48
C ASP A 210 -4.81 -19.74 8.21
N PHE A 211 -4.97 -20.34 9.38
CA PHE A 211 -3.87 -21.00 10.08
C PHE A 211 -4.24 -22.35 10.69
N VAL A 212 -3.24 -23.22 10.78
CA VAL A 212 -3.25 -24.46 11.59
C VAL A 212 -1.95 -24.48 12.37
N GLY A 213 -2.06 -24.54 13.70
CA GLY A 213 -0.88 -24.55 14.57
C GLY A 213 -0.13 -25.88 14.51
N HIS A 214 1.20 -25.79 14.53
CA HIS A 214 2.08 -26.94 14.53
C HIS A 214 1.95 -27.74 15.84
N PRO A 215 1.88 -29.09 15.78
CA PRO A 215 1.90 -29.93 16.97
C PRO A 215 3.13 -29.66 17.84
N GLY A 216 2.92 -29.36 19.12
CA GLY A 216 4.00 -29.00 20.05
C GLY A 216 4.49 -27.54 19.96
N GLY A 217 3.98 -26.76 18.99
CA GLY A 217 4.21 -25.33 18.89
C GLY A 217 3.25 -24.48 19.75
N PRO A 218 3.42 -23.15 19.75
CA PRO A 218 2.60 -22.21 20.53
C PRO A 218 1.10 -22.28 20.19
N PHE A 219 0.78 -22.65 18.96
CA PHE A 219 -0.60 -22.75 18.47
C PHE A 219 -1.11 -24.20 18.39
N SER A 220 -0.42 -25.15 19.03
CA SER A 220 -0.76 -26.57 18.97
C SER A 220 -2.25 -26.82 19.29
N GLY A 221 -2.92 -27.54 18.39
CA GLY A 221 -4.35 -27.85 18.50
C GLY A 221 -5.30 -26.69 18.17
N ARG A 222 -4.78 -25.54 17.72
CA ARG A 222 -5.56 -24.38 17.29
C ARG A 222 -5.55 -24.28 15.75
N SER A 223 -6.66 -23.82 15.20
CA SER A 223 -6.78 -23.46 13.80
C SER A 223 -7.93 -22.48 13.61
N GLY A 224 -7.86 -21.67 12.58
CA GLY A 224 -8.90 -20.68 12.31
C GLY A 224 -8.68 -19.91 11.02
N SER A 225 -9.66 -19.05 10.72
CA SER A 225 -9.73 -18.24 9.50
C SER A 225 -10.23 -16.86 9.87
N THR A 226 -9.33 -15.89 9.98
CA THR A 226 -9.68 -14.50 10.31
C THR A 226 -9.85 -13.70 9.02
N THR A 227 -10.96 -12.97 8.88
CA THR A 227 -11.14 -11.99 7.80
C THR A 227 -11.09 -10.58 8.38
N GLY A 228 -10.36 -9.70 7.71
CA GLY A 228 -10.24 -8.31 8.12
C GLY A 228 -9.98 -7.39 6.94
N THR A 229 -9.79 -6.11 7.25
CA THR A 229 -9.43 -5.09 6.27
C THR A 229 -8.22 -4.33 6.77
N VAL A 230 -7.29 -3.98 5.89
CA VAL A 230 -6.16 -3.11 6.23
C VAL A 230 -5.78 -2.23 5.05
N ARG A 231 -5.29 -1.03 5.31
CA ARG A 231 -4.64 -0.21 4.29
C ARG A 231 -3.16 -0.52 4.23
N ILE A 232 -2.68 -0.92 3.06
CA ILE A 232 -1.26 -0.97 2.76
C ILE A 232 -0.85 0.25 1.95
N VAL A 233 0.27 0.88 2.29
CA VAL A 233 0.73 2.14 1.68
C VAL A 233 2.20 2.06 1.31
N MET A 234 2.53 2.62 0.16
CA MET A 234 3.89 2.82 -0.33
C MET A 234 4.06 4.27 -0.80
N GLY A 235 5.15 4.89 -0.32
CA GLY A 235 5.51 6.25 -0.65
C GLY A 235 4.62 7.32 -0.03
N GLU A 236 5.10 8.55 -0.12
CA GLU A 236 4.45 9.75 0.41
C GLU A 236 4.41 10.86 -0.64
N PRO A 237 3.42 11.77 -0.54
CA PRO A 237 3.34 12.93 -1.43
C PRO A 237 4.56 13.82 -1.32
N ILE A 238 5.21 14.04 -2.46
CA ILE A 238 6.19 15.13 -2.63
C ILE A 238 5.48 16.28 -3.35
N PRO A 239 5.64 17.52 -2.88
CA PRO A 239 5.19 18.68 -3.65
C PRO A 239 5.85 18.65 -5.03
N ALA A 240 5.04 18.65 -6.10
CA ALA A 240 5.56 18.73 -7.45
C ALA A 240 6.52 19.94 -7.58
N PRO A 241 7.60 19.86 -8.38
CA PRO A 241 8.60 20.94 -8.49
C PRO A 241 8.00 22.32 -8.82
N GLY A 242 6.83 22.37 -9.47
CA GLY A 242 6.10 23.60 -9.76
C GLY A 242 5.40 24.26 -8.57
N ALA A 243 5.04 23.49 -7.52
CA ALA A 243 4.36 24.02 -6.33
C ALA A 243 5.30 24.80 -5.41
N ALA A 244 6.56 24.36 -5.28
CA ALA A 244 7.58 25.07 -4.51
C ALA A 244 7.97 26.42 -5.15
N ALA A 245 7.96 26.51 -6.49
CA ALA A 245 8.25 27.74 -7.21
C ALA A 245 7.17 28.82 -7.00
N LEU A 246 5.90 28.44 -6.82
CA LEU A 246 4.81 29.40 -6.59
C LEU A 246 4.87 30.03 -5.19
N LEU A 247 5.30 29.27 -4.17
CA LEU A 247 5.48 29.78 -2.81
C LEU A 247 6.65 30.79 -2.72
N MET A 248 7.72 30.57 -3.49
CA MET A 248 8.86 31.49 -3.56
C MET A 248 8.58 32.73 -4.42
N ALA A 249 7.74 32.63 -5.46
CA ALA A 249 7.33 33.76 -6.27
C ALA A 249 6.34 34.70 -5.54
N GLY A 250 5.46 34.15 -4.68
CA GLY A 250 4.54 34.95 -3.86
C GLY A 250 5.23 35.80 -2.79
N GLY A 251 6.37 35.33 -2.25
CA GLY A 251 7.17 36.07 -1.28
C GLY A 251 7.94 37.26 -1.88
N LEU A 252 8.30 37.21 -3.17
CA LEU A 252 9.10 38.26 -3.80
C LEU A 252 8.27 39.49 -4.25
N VAL A 253 6.96 39.34 -4.44
CA VAL A 253 6.09 40.44 -4.93
C VAL A 253 5.67 41.40 -3.80
N LEU A 254 5.74 41.01 -2.53
CA LEU A 254 5.34 41.89 -1.41
C LEU A 254 6.46 42.80 -0.86
N ALA A 255 7.71 42.65 -1.29
CA ALA A 255 8.84 43.38 -0.70
C ALA A 255 9.19 44.72 -1.39
N ARG A 256 8.40 45.21 -2.37
CA ARG A 256 8.77 46.44 -3.10
C ARG A 256 7.62 47.42 -3.31
N ARG A 257 7.12 48.03 -2.22
CA ARG A 257 6.61 49.42 -2.24
C ARG A 257 6.34 49.97 -0.84
N ARG A 258 7.35 50.62 -0.25
CA ARG A 258 7.18 51.78 0.64
C ARG A 258 8.30 52.78 0.36
N ARG A 259 7.96 53.84 -0.36
CA ARG A 259 8.50 55.19 -0.15
C ARG A 259 7.31 56.06 0.17
#